data_AF-A0A369BLK5-F1
#
_entry.id   AF-A0A369BLK5-F1
#
_cell.length_a   1.000
_cell.length_b   1.000
_cell.length_c   1.000
_cell.angle_alpha   90.00
_cell.angle_beta   90.00
_cell.angle_gamma   90.00
#
_symmetry.space_group_name_H-M   'P 1'
#
loop_
_entity.id
_entity.type
_entity.pdbx_description
1 polymer ?
#
loop_
_entity_poly.entity_id
_entity_poly.type
_entity_poly.pdbx_seq_one_letter_code
_entity_poly.pdbx_strand_id
1 'polypeptide(L)'
;MVIDSINEIVDYIINYDLSETAKKEMINLENTIGLHFSLGMHIRNNYELSDVNKVPNLIKEYRQLNNIAIINYDEIDEELRGFYEFIDGMSVNEDGLSYFIINLIWRRIKNV
;
A
#
# COMPACT_ATOMS: atom_id res chain seq x y z
N MET A 1 -1.25 7.48 14.50
CA MET A 1 -0.99 6.03 14.58
C MET A 1 0.13 5.76 13.59
N VAL A 2 1.16 5.01 13.97
CA VAL A 2 2.19 4.56 13.03
C VAL A 2 1.73 3.20 12.52
N ILE A 3 1.57 3.06 11.21
CA ILE A 3 1.26 1.79 10.54
C ILE A 3 2.57 1.34 9.92
N ASP A 4 3.12 0.23 10.39
CA ASP A 4 4.49 -0.16 10.03
C ASP A 4 4.58 -1.31 9.04
N SER A 5 3.46 -1.94 8.68
CA SER A 5 3.41 -3.07 7.73
C SER A 5 2.16 -3.09 6.85
N ILE A 6 2.23 -3.82 5.74
CA ILE A 6 1.09 -4.02 4.82
C ILE A 6 -0.05 -4.78 5.52
N ASN A 7 0.26 -5.69 6.43
CA ASN A 7 -0.79 -6.42 7.15
C ASN A 7 -1.55 -5.49 8.10
N GLU A 8 -0.85 -4.59 8.79
CA GLU A 8 -1.45 -3.61 9.69
C GLU A 8 -2.34 -2.62 8.96
N ILE A 9 -1.91 -2.06 7.81
CA ILE A 9 -2.76 -1.13 7.04
C ILE A 9 -4.03 -1.82 6.58
N VAL A 10 -3.93 -3.08 6.11
CA VAL A 10 -5.08 -3.87 5.66
C VAL A 10 -6.03 -4.13 6.82
N ASP A 11 -5.52 -4.55 7.99
CA ASP A 11 -6.35 -4.80 9.17
C ASP A 11 -7.02 -3.53 9.68
N TYR A 12 -6.30 -2.41 9.67
CA TYR A 12 -6.85 -1.14 10.10
C TYR A 12 -8.00 -0.70 9.19
N ILE A 13 -7.80 -0.73 7.86
CA ILE A 13 -8.84 -0.36 6.90
C ILE A 13 -10.08 -1.25 7.06
N ILE A 14 -9.90 -2.57 7.20
CA ILE A 14 -11.02 -3.50 7.39
C ILE A 14 -11.77 -3.21 8.70
N ASN A 15 -11.06 -2.97 9.79
CA ASN A 15 -11.69 -2.89 11.11
C ASN A 15 -12.25 -1.51 11.45
N TYR A 16 -11.71 -0.44 10.85
CA TYR A 16 -12.01 0.93 11.26
C TYR A 16 -12.51 1.83 10.11
N ASP A 17 -12.03 1.67 8.88
CA ASP A 17 -12.42 2.56 7.77
C ASP A 17 -13.59 2.02 6.93
N LEU A 18 -13.69 0.70 6.79
CA LEU A 18 -14.75 0.07 6.01
C LEU A 18 -15.99 -0.18 6.87
N SER A 19 -17.11 0.42 6.47
CA SER A 19 -18.42 0.05 7.00
C SER A 19 -18.80 -1.39 6.64
N GLU A 20 -19.68 -2.02 7.42
CA GLU A 20 -20.21 -3.36 7.12
C GLU A 20 -20.92 -3.43 5.75
N THR A 21 -21.55 -2.34 5.31
CA THR A 21 -22.13 -2.25 3.96
C THR A 21 -21.04 -2.30 2.90
N ALA A 22 -19.97 -1.52 3.06
CA ALA A 22 -18.85 -1.50 2.12
C ALA A 22 -18.15 -2.86 2.04
N LYS A 23 -17.97 -3.55 3.18
CA LYS A 23 -17.42 -4.93 3.22
C LYS A 23 -18.28 -5.90 2.40
N LYS A 24 -19.61 -5.86 2.59
CA LYS A 24 -20.56 -6.70 1.83
C LYS A 24 -20.55 -6.38 0.34
N GLU A 25 -20.46 -5.11 -0.02
CA GLU A 25 -20.32 -4.67 -1.41
C GLU A 25 -19.02 -5.20 -2.04
N MET A 26 -17.89 -5.14 -1.32
CA MET A 26 -16.62 -5.70 -1.79
C MET A 26 -16.68 -7.21 -2.10
N ILE A 27 -17.42 -7.99 -1.30
CA ILE A 27 -17.62 -9.43 -1.55
C ILE A 27 -18.35 -9.65 -2.88
N ASN A 28 -19.37 -8.84 -3.16
CA ASN A 28 -20.26 -9.00 -4.32
C ASN A 28 -19.70 -8.39 -5.61
N LEU A 29 -18.68 -7.54 -5.53
CA LEU A 29 -18.20 -6.70 -6.62
C LEU A 29 -16.78 -7.04 -7.07
N GLU A 30 -16.38 -8.31 -6.98
CA GLU A 30 -15.09 -8.82 -7.47
C GLU A 30 -14.72 -8.15 -8.80
N ASN A 31 -13.69 -7.30 -8.78
CA ASN A 31 -13.15 -6.56 -9.94
C ASN A 31 -14.01 -5.46 -10.56
N THR A 32 -14.97 -4.84 -9.86
CA THR A 32 -15.57 -3.60 -10.40
C THR A 32 -14.63 -2.40 -10.22
N ILE A 33 -14.37 -1.71 -11.33
CA ILE A 33 -13.45 -0.57 -11.42
C ILE A 33 -13.82 0.54 -10.44
N GLY A 34 -15.12 0.79 -10.21
CA GLY A 34 -15.59 1.91 -9.38
C GLY A 34 -15.17 1.83 -7.91
N LEU A 35 -15.40 0.69 -7.25
CA LEU A 35 -15.07 0.53 -5.83
C LEU A 35 -13.55 0.46 -5.60
N HIS A 36 -12.82 -0.21 -6.50
CA HIS A 36 -11.35 -0.26 -6.47
C HIS A 36 -10.75 1.14 -6.68
N PHE A 37 -11.32 1.95 -7.57
CA PHE A 37 -10.85 3.31 -7.79
C PHE A 37 -11.10 4.20 -6.57
N SER A 38 -12.33 4.21 -6.02
CA SER A 38 -12.66 5.03 -4.85
C SER A 38 -11.84 4.64 -3.61
N LEU A 39 -11.67 3.34 -3.36
CA LEU A 39 -10.87 2.86 -2.23
C LEU A 39 -9.37 3.10 -2.46
N GLY A 40 -8.87 2.95 -3.68
CA GLY A 40 -7.48 3.27 -4.02
C GLY A 40 -7.15 4.74 -3.81
N MET A 41 -8.04 5.64 -4.25
CA MET A 41 -7.91 7.08 -3.98
C MET A 41 -7.96 7.39 -2.49
N HIS A 42 -8.85 6.74 -1.73
CA HIS A 42 -8.91 6.89 -0.28
C HIS A 42 -7.59 6.46 0.39
N ILE A 43 -7.05 5.31 -0.01
CA ILE A 43 -5.79 4.79 0.55
C ILE A 43 -4.64 5.76 0.26
N ARG A 44 -4.48 6.20 -0.99
CA ARG A 44 -3.42 7.16 -1.37
C ARG A 44 -3.50 8.45 -0.56
N ASN A 45 -4.70 9.03 -0.44
CA ASN A 45 -4.87 10.33 0.19
C ASN A 45 -4.75 10.32 1.72
N ASN A 46 -5.17 9.23 2.39
CA ASN A 46 -5.17 9.18 3.86
C ASN A 46 -3.88 8.61 4.45
N TYR A 47 -3.21 7.72 3.73
CA TYR A 47 -2.00 7.06 4.20
C TYR A 47 -0.73 7.61 3.58
N GLU A 48 -0.84 8.45 2.54
CA GLU A 48 0.28 9.08 1.84
C GLU A 48 1.38 8.06 1.57
N LEU A 49 1.05 7.06 0.76
CA LEU A 49 1.86 5.85 0.61
C LEU A 49 3.30 6.08 0.14
N SER A 50 3.61 7.28 -0.35
CA SER A 50 4.94 7.74 -0.73
C SER A 50 5.74 8.41 0.40
N ASP A 51 5.11 8.75 1.53
CA ASP A 51 5.79 9.34 2.68
C ASP A 51 6.29 8.26 3.66
N VAL A 52 7.60 8.02 3.62
CA VAL A 52 8.29 7.10 4.54
C VAL A 52 8.17 7.48 6.01
N ASN A 53 7.83 8.73 6.34
CA ASN A 53 7.59 9.11 7.74
C ASN A 53 6.21 8.66 8.24
N LYS A 54 5.25 8.44 7.34
CA LYS A 54 3.90 7.98 7.67
C LYS A 54 3.77 6.46 7.60
N VAL A 55 4.43 5.84 6.63
CA VAL A 55 4.36 4.39 6.37
C VAL A 55 5.74 3.77 6.10
N PRO A 56 6.66 3.78 7.08
CA PRO A 56 8.10 3.58 6.88
C PRO A 56 8.51 2.28 6.18
N ASN A 57 7.78 1.18 6.35
CA ASN A 57 8.17 -0.10 5.71
C ASN A 57 7.23 -0.55 4.59
N LEU A 58 6.13 0.14 4.31
CA LEU A 58 5.14 -0.35 3.34
C LEU A 58 5.72 -0.48 1.94
N ILE A 59 6.49 0.51 1.49
CA ILE A 59 7.16 0.50 0.18
C ILE A 59 8.13 -0.68 0.09
N LYS A 60 8.93 -0.89 1.14
CA LYS A 60 9.91 -1.98 1.22
C LYS A 60 9.22 -3.35 1.17
N GLU A 61 8.18 -3.55 1.98
CA GLU A 61 7.41 -4.80 2.00
C GLU A 61 6.73 -5.06 0.66
N TYR A 62 6.15 -4.05 0.03
CA TYR A 62 5.52 -4.18 -1.28
C TYR A 62 6.49 -4.69 -2.34
N ARG A 63 7.71 -4.12 -2.37
CA ARG A 63 8.76 -4.56 -3.29
C ARG A 63 9.18 -6.00 -3.03
N GLN A 64 9.38 -6.37 -1.76
CA GLN A 64 9.71 -7.74 -1.37
C GLN A 64 8.63 -8.72 -1.83
N LEU A 65 7.36 -8.44 -1.57
CA LEU A 65 6.24 -9.30 -1.93
C LEU A 65 6.03 -9.42 -3.44
N ASN A 66 6.45 -8.43 -4.22
CA ASN A 66 6.32 -8.41 -5.68
C ASN A 66 7.63 -8.74 -6.41
N ASN A 67 8.67 -9.21 -5.69
CA ASN A 67 10.01 -9.49 -6.25
C ASN A 67 10.61 -8.31 -7.05
N ILE A 68 10.30 -7.08 -6.63
CA ILE A 68 10.88 -5.86 -7.21
C ILE A 68 12.25 -5.67 -6.58
N ALA A 69 13.28 -5.46 -7.40
CA ALA A 69 14.65 -5.26 -6.94
C ALA A 69 14.71 -4.15 -5.87
N ILE A 70 15.36 -4.42 -4.75
CA ILE A 70 15.60 -3.44 -3.68
C ILE A 70 17.00 -2.93 -3.88
N ILE A 71 17.15 -1.61 -4.01
CA ILE A 71 18.47 -1.00 -4.12
C ILE A 71 19.14 -1.12 -2.75
N ASN A 72 20.35 -1.68 -2.70
CA ASN A 72 21.15 -1.68 -1.48
C ASN A 72 21.93 -0.36 -1.41
N TYR A 73 21.55 0.51 -0.49
CA TYR A 73 22.16 1.85 -0.33
C TYR A 73 23.48 1.82 0.44
N ASP A 74 23.82 0.70 1.07
CA ASP A 74 25.06 0.56 1.85
C ASP A 74 26.31 0.71 0.97
N GLU A 75 26.17 0.48 -0.33
CA GLU A 75 27.24 0.59 -1.34
C GLU A 75 27.21 1.91 -2.12
N ILE A 76 26.28 2.82 -1.81
CA ILE A 76 26.11 4.11 -2.49
C ILE A 76 26.71 5.22 -1.63
N ASP A 77 27.55 6.05 -2.24
CA ASP A 77 28.12 7.26 -1.62
C ASP A 77 27.03 8.12 -0.98
N GLU A 78 27.28 8.62 0.23
CA GLU A 78 26.31 9.35 1.05
C GLU A 78 25.72 10.59 0.34
N GLU A 79 26.52 11.27 -0.48
CA GLU A 79 26.07 12.41 -1.31
C GLU A 79 25.04 12.03 -2.39
N LEU A 80 25.14 10.81 -2.92
CA LEU A 80 24.26 10.29 -3.96
C LEU A 80 23.09 9.48 -3.37
N ARG A 81 23.25 8.96 -2.15
CA ARG A 81 22.27 8.14 -1.46
C ARG A 81 20.90 8.81 -1.40
N GLY A 82 20.83 10.07 -0.96
CA GLY A 82 19.56 10.80 -0.87
C GLY A 82 18.84 10.97 -2.22
N PHE A 83 19.59 11.10 -3.32
CA PHE A 83 19.00 11.15 -4.66
C PHE A 83 18.48 9.79 -5.11
N TYR A 84 19.22 8.71 -4.86
CA TYR A 84 18.77 7.35 -5.20
C TYR A 84 17.61 6.89 -4.33
N GLU A 85 17.58 7.22 -3.04
CA GLU A 85 16.43 7.00 -2.15
C GLU A 85 15.19 7.74 -2.66
N PHE A 86 15.37 8.98 -3.12
CA PHE A 86 14.30 9.76 -3.74
C PHE A 86 13.77 9.13 -5.04
N ILE A 87 14.65 8.78 -5.99
CA ILE A 87 14.26 8.14 -7.27
C ILE A 87 13.62 6.77 -7.03
N ASP A 88 14.14 6.01 -6.07
CA ASP A 88 13.62 4.69 -5.74
C ASP A 88 12.24 4.77 -5.08
N GLY A 89 12.02 5.76 -4.22
CA GLY A 89 10.70 6.09 -3.67
C GLY A 89 9.70 6.51 -4.75
N MET A 90 10.14 7.24 -5.77
CA MET A 90 9.30 7.61 -6.92
C MET A 90 8.97 6.43 -7.84
N SER A 91 9.82 5.39 -7.88
CA SER A 91 9.67 4.26 -8.81
C SER A 91 8.54 3.29 -8.42
N VAL A 92 8.05 3.36 -7.17
CA VAL A 92 6.84 2.64 -6.77
C VAL A 92 5.64 3.40 -7.28
N ASN A 93 4.98 2.84 -8.30
CA ASN A 93 3.71 3.37 -8.76
C ASN A 93 2.70 3.29 -7.59
N GLU A 94 2.32 4.43 -7.01
CA GLU A 94 1.36 4.52 -5.92
C GLU A 94 0.03 3.83 -6.27
N ASP A 95 -0.35 3.82 -7.55
CA ASP A 95 -1.50 3.06 -8.05
C ASP A 95 -1.28 1.55 -7.90
N GLY A 96 -0.04 1.08 -8.07
CA GLY A 96 0.34 -0.32 -7.87
C GLY A 96 0.28 -0.76 -6.41
N LEU A 97 0.78 0.06 -5.48
CA LEU A 97 0.73 -0.25 -4.03
C LEU A 97 -0.70 -0.19 -3.49
N SER A 98 -1.45 0.87 -3.82
CA SER A 98 -2.86 0.99 -3.41
C SER A 98 -3.69 -0.17 -3.97
N TYR A 99 -3.53 -0.53 -5.24
CA TYR A 99 -4.20 -1.69 -5.84
C TYR A 99 -3.83 -3.01 -5.14
N PHE A 100 -2.56 -3.18 -4.78
CA PHE A 100 -2.10 -4.35 -4.03
C PHE A 100 -2.78 -4.48 -2.66
N ILE A 101 -2.85 -3.38 -1.91
CA ILE A 101 -3.56 -3.32 -0.61
C ILE A 101 -5.05 -3.66 -0.79
N ILE A 102 -5.71 -3.09 -1.79
CA ILE A 102 -7.13 -3.39 -2.08
C ILE A 102 -7.37 -4.87 -2.33
N ASN A 103 -6.50 -5.52 -3.11
CA ASN A 103 -6.60 -6.95 -3.37
C ASN A 103 -6.44 -7.78 -2.08
N LEU A 104 -5.57 -7.37 -1.17
CA LEU A 104 -5.42 -8.03 0.12
C LEU A 104 -6.65 -7.85 1.02
N ILE A 105 -7.20 -6.63 1.06
CA ILE A 105 -8.47 -6.34 1.76
C ILE A 105 -9.57 -7.25 1.23
N TRP A 106 -9.75 -7.30 -0.09
CA TRP A 106 -10.77 -8.13 -0.73
C TRP A 106 -10.60 -9.61 -0.39
N ARG A 107 -9.37 -10.14 -0.48
CA ARG A 107 -9.07 -11.53 -0.11
C ARG A 107 -9.39 -11.82 1.35
N ARG A 108 -9.04 -10.92 2.28
CA ARG A 108 -9.33 -11.10 3.70
C ARG A 108 -10.84 -11.13 3.94
N ILE A 109 -11.58 -10.17 3.40
CA ILE A 109 -13.04 -10.11 3.57
C ILE A 109 -13.74 -11.34 2.98
N LYS A 110 -13.27 -11.89 1.85
CA LYS A 110 -13.84 -13.10 1.22
C LYS A 110 -13.54 -14.40 1.97
N ASN A 111 -12.45 -14.43 2.74
CA ASN A 111 -12.00 -15.62 3.49
C ASN A 111 -12.53 -15.66 4.94
N VAL A 112 -13.38 -14.71 5.33
CA VAL A 112 -14.13 -14.66 6.61
C VAL A 112 -15.50 -15.26 6.40
#